data_AF-A0A2S2QTT8-F1
#
_entry.id   AF-A0A2S2QTT8-F1
#
_cell.length_a   1.000
_cell.length_b   1.000
_cell.length_c   1.000
_cell.angle_alpha   90.00
_cell.angle_beta   90.00
_cell.angle_gamma   90.00
#
_symmetry.space_group_name_H-M   'P 1'
#
loop_
_entity.id
_entity.type
_entity.pdbx_description
1 polymer ?
#
loop_
_entity_poly.entity_id
_entity_poly.type
_entity_poly.pdbx_seq_one_letter_code
_entity_poly.pdbx_strand_id
1 'polypeptide(L)'
;MVNSLNKDDAISIKTAQKYIEKQHIQTQLVFIKSNFSFLPNAMKSLEEQNMTLASSISIVRDAKIKLTQIGGAQGKTVKTKVETVLEKNEGYKLMVKISNILSGDQESFEGLPKDLTLNDLVYFKYAPITSVDVERSFSIYKNMLTNNRRTFKFDNIRKCLIVQSNFTGNQLIILYLKII
;
A
#
# COMPACT_ATOMS: atom_id res chain seq x y z
N MET A 1 20.75 4.57 -19.55
CA MET A 1 21.27 3.41 -18.77
C MET A 1 22.39 3.95 -17.89
N VAL A 2 22.69 3.41 -16.70
CA VAL A 2 23.71 4.04 -15.81
C VAL A 2 25.06 4.26 -16.49
N ASN A 3 25.46 3.35 -17.40
CA ASN A 3 26.70 3.45 -18.18
C ASN A 3 26.70 4.56 -19.26
N SER A 4 25.55 5.14 -19.59
CA SER A 4 25.44 6.24 -20.55
C SER A 4 25.54 7.63 -19.89
N LEU A 5 25.67 7.69 -18.56
CA LEU A 5 25.83 8.93 -17.83
C LEU A 5 27.31 9.35 -17.78
N ASN A 6 27.60 10.65 -17.78
CA ASN A 6 28.97 11.14 -17.70
C ASN A 6 29.54 10.92 -16.29
N LYS A 7 30.72 10.29 -16.21
CA LYS A 7 31.43 9.98 -14.95
C LYS A 7 31.81 11.25 -14.18
N ASP A 8 32.02 12.35 -14.88
CA ASP A 8 32.53 13.59 -14.31
C ASP A 8 31.41 14.49 -13.76
N ASP A 9 30.15 14.22 -14.10
CA ASP A 9 29.00 14.99 -13.61
C ASP A 9 28.76 14.81 -12.10
N ALA A 10 29.08 13.63 -11.55
CA ALA A 10 28.96 13.35 -10.12
C ALA A 10 29.77 12.13 -9.67
N ILE A 11 30.32 12.20 -8.45
CA ILE A 11 31.00 11.06 -7.79
C ILE A 11 30.08 9.84 -7.68
N SER A 12 28.77 10.06 -7.47
CA SER A 12 27.78 8.99 -7.42
C SER A 12 27.64 8.23 -8.74
N ILE A 13 27.73 8.91 -9.89
CA ILE A 13 27.68 8.28 -11.22
C ILE A 13 28.91 7.41 -11.44
N LYS A 14 30.11 7.97 -11.20
CA LYS A 14 31.38 7.23 -11.29
C LYS A 14 31.38 5.99 -10.41
N THR A 15 30.84 6.12 -9.20
CA THR A 15 30.72 5.02 -8.24
C THR A 15 29.74 3.96 -8.72
N ALA A 16 28.54 4.34 -9.14
CA ALA A 16 27.52 3.41 -9.63
C ALA A 16 28.02 2.59 -10.83
N GLN A 17 28.69 3.24 -11.79
CA GLN A 17 29.27 2.57 -12.96
C GLN A 17 30.36 1.55 -12.55
N LYS A 18 31.26 1.91 -11.62
CA LYS A 18 32.27 0.98 -11.10
C LYS A 18 31.67 -0.30 -10.49
N TYR A 19 30.55 -0.18 -9.76
CA TYR A 19 29.93 -1.35 -9.11
C TYR A 19 29.06 -2.17 -10.06
N ILE A 20 28.39 -1.54 -11.02
CA ILE A 20 27.51 -2.25 -11.98
C ILE A 20 28.30 -3.11 -12.98
N GLU A 21 29.60 -2.83 -13.16
CA GLU A 21 30.53 -3.66 -13.93
C GLU A 21 30.86 -4.99 -13.23
N LYS A 22 30.62 -5.13 -11.91
CA LYS A 22 30.89 -6.38 -11.18
C LYS A 22 29.88 -7.47 -11.55
N GLN A 23 30.39 -8.63 -12.00
CA GLN A 23 29.55 -9.74 -12.46
C GLN A 23 28.47 -10.18 -11.44
N HIS A 24 28.82 -10.28 -10.15
CA HIS A 24 27.84 -10.67 -9.13
C HIS A 24 26.70 -9.65 -8.94
N ILE A 25 26.96 -8.35 -9.15
CA ILE A 25 25.92 -7.31 -9.10
C ILE A 25 25.02 -7.47 -10.31
N GLN A 26 25.58 -7.70 -11.49
CA GLN A 26 24.79 -7.91 -12.71
C GLN A 26 23.85 -9.11 -12.58
N THR A 27 24.34 -10.24 -12.06
CA THR A 27 23.49 -11.43 -11.86
C THR A 27 22.39 -11.18 -10.83
N GLN A 28 22.69 -10.48 -9.73
CA GLN A 28 21.68 -10.07 -8.74
C GLN A 28 20.64 -9.10 -9.32
N LEU A 29 21.06 -8.13 -10.14
CA LEU A 29 20.14 -7.20 -10.80
C LEU A 29 19.23 -7.91 -11.80
N VAL A 30 19.75 -8.87 -12.56
CA VAL A 30 18.93 -9.72 -13.44
C VAL A 30 17.91 -10.50 -12.61
N PHE A 31 18.34 -11.13 -11.51
CA PHE A 31 17.42 -11.83 -10.60
C PHE A 31 16.33 -10.87 -10.08
N ILE A 32 16.71 -9.66 -9.64
CA ILE A 32 15.75 -8.70 -9.11
C ILE A 32 14.74 -8.28 -10.19
N LYS A 33 15.23 -7.90 -11.38
CA LYS A 33 14.39 -7.44 -12.47
C LYS A 33 13.44 -8.53 -12.96
N SER A 34 13.92 -9.77 -13.10
CA SER A 34 13.09 -10.88 -13.60
C SER A 34 12.01 -11.30 -12.61
N ASN A 35 12.26 -11.22 -11.31
CA ASN A 35 11.34 -11.76 -10.30
C ASN A 35 10.47 -10.70 -9.60
N PHE A 36 10.89 -9.43 -9.55
CA PHE A 36 10.19 -8.40 -8.75
C PHE A 36 9.73 -7.18 -9.56
N SER A 37 9.94 -7.16 -10.89
CA SER A 37 9.51 -6.03 -11.75
C SER A 37 8.00 -5.78 -11.75
N PHE A 38 7.18 -6.74 -11.31
CA PHE A 38 5.75 -6.56 -11.18
C PHE A 38 5.33 -5.80 -9.91
N LEU A 39 6.18 -5.77 -8.86
CA LEU A 39 5.84 -5.16 -7.57
C LEU A 39 5.49 -3.67 -7.67
N PRO A 40 6.24 -2.83 -8.42
CA PRO A 40 5.88 -1.42 -8.57
C PRO A 40 4.49 -1.21 -9.17
N ASN A 41 4.10 -2.05 -10.15
CA ASN A 41 2.77 -1.95 -10.75
C ASN A 41 1.67 -2.38 -9.76
N ALA A 42 1.90 -3.47 -9.00
CA ALA A 42 0.96 -3.90 -7.97
C ALA A 42 0.79 -2.84 -6.86
N MET A 43 1.88 -2.23 -6.41
CA MET A 43 1.86 -1.13 -5.44
C MET A 43 1.11 0.08 -5.98
N LYS A 44 1.41 0.49 -7.21
CA LYS A 44 0.73 1.61 -7.87
C LYS A 44 -0.78 1.37 -7.98
N SER A 45 -1.21 0.16 -8.35
CA SER A 45 -2.63 -0.17 -8.38
C SER A 45 -3.25 -0.10 -6.98
N LEU A 46 -2.56 -0.56 -5.94
CA LEU A 46 -3.03 -0.45 -4.55
C LEU A 46 -3.05 1.00 -4.00
N GLU A 47 -2.44 1.95 -4.69
CA GLU A 47 -2.48 3.39 -4.38
C GLU A 47 -3.65 4.13 -5.07
N GLU A 48 -4.33 3.47 -6.02
CA GLU A 48 -5.48 4.02 -6.73
C GLU A 48 -6.70 4.13 -5.79
N GLN A 49 -7.44 5.23 -5.94
CA GLN A 49 -8.66 5.46 -5.17
C GLN A 49 -9.86 4.73 -5.78
N ASN A 50 -10.89 4.50 -4.98
CA ASN A 50 -12.16 3.87 -5.37
C ASN A 50 -12.04 2.40 -5.84
N MET A 51 -10.94 1.74 -5.50
CA MET A 51 -10.80 0.30 -5.71
C MET A 51 -11.67 -0.47 -4.72
N THR A 52 -12.32 -1.55 -5.19
CA THR A 52 -13.07 -2.42 -4.28
C THR A 52 -12.13 -3.22 -3.40
N LEU A 53 -12.58 -3.58 -2.20
CA LEU A 53 -11.85 -4.44 -1.28
C LEU A 53 -11.45 -5.77 -1.95
N ALA A 54 -12.37 -6.37 -2.70
CA ALA A 54 -12.13 -7.62 -3.43
C ALA A 54 -11.02 -7.48 -4.47
N SER A 55 -11.02 -6.40 -5.26
CA SER A 55 -9.98 -6.11 -6.25
C SER A 55 -8.61 -5.92 -5.58
N SER A 56 -8.55 -5.14 -4.50
CA SER A 56 -7.30 -4.90 -3.77
C SER A 56 -6.72 -6.20 -3.19
N ILE A 57 -7.57 -7.06 -2.63
CA ILE A 57 -7.14 -8.37 -2.12
C ILE A 57 -6.66 -9.28 -3.24
N SER A 58 -7.30 -9.24 -4.42
CA SER A 58 -6.84 -10.00 -5.59
C SER A 58 -5.42 -9.62 -5.97
N ILE A 59 -5.08 -8.32 -5.98
CA ILE A 59 -3.72 -7.84 -6.29
C ILE A 59 -2.70 -8.41 -5.28
N VAL A 60 -3.03 -8.41 -3.99
CA VAL A 60 -2.17 -9.00 -2.95
C VAL A 60 -2.01 -10.51 -3.13
N ARG A 61 -3.08 -11.22 -3.48
CA ARG A 61 -3.04 -12.67 -3.75
C ARG A 61 -2.19 -12.99 -4.99
N ASP A 62 -2.34 -12.23 -6.07
CA ASP A 62 -1.54 -12.40 -7.28
C ASP A 62 -0.06 -12.13 -7.02
N ALA A 63 0.25 -11.09 -6.23
CA ALA A 63 1.61 -10.80 -5.79
C ALA A 63 2.18 -11.95 -4.95
N LYS A 64 1.39 -12.49 -4.00
CA LYS A 64 1.78 -13.66 -3.21
C LYS A 64 2.12 -14.84 -4.12
N ILE A 65 1.25 -15.19 -5.07
CA ILE A 65 1.48 -16.32 -5.99
C ILE A 65 2.80 -16.15 -6.77
N LYS A 66 3.03 -14.96 -7.33
CA LYS A 66 4.27 -14.69 -8.07
C LYS A 66 5.51 -14.80 -7.17
N LEU A 67 5.43 -14.31 -5.92
CA LEU A 67 6.54 -14.38 -4.96
C LEU A 67 6.83 -15.82 -4.50
N THR A 68 5.82 -16.66 -4.33
CA THR A 68 5.99 -18.05 -3.87
C THR A 68 6.51 -18.99 -4.96
N GLN A 69 6.39 -18.60 -6.23
CA GLN A 69 6.91 -19.32 -7.40
C GLN A 69 8.40 -19.07 -7.67
N ILE A 70 9.03 -18.11 -6.99
CA ILE A 70 10.46 -17.80 -7.19
C ILE A 70 11.32 -18.97 -6.71
N GLY A 71 12.17 -19.48 -7.61
CA GLY A 71 13.07 -20.60 -7.32
C GLY A 71 14.35 -20.21 -6.56
N GLY A 72 15.11 -21.23 -6.15
CA GLY A 72 16.43 -21.07 -5.53
C GLY A 72 16.42 -20.65 -4.05
N ALA A 73 17.61 -20.46 -3.48
CA ALA A 73 17.76 -20.14 -2.06
C ALA A 73 17.08 -18.82 -1.68
N GLN A 74 17.23 -17.78 -2.50
CA GLN A 74 16.59 -16.48 -2.28
C GLN A 74 15.06 -16.57 -2.40
N GLY A 75 14.55 -17.34 -3.37
CA GLY A 75 13.11 -17.59 -3.51
C GLY A 75 12.48 -18.24 -2.28
N LYS A 76 13.17 -19.19 -1.65
CA LYS A 76 12.74 -19.79 -0.37
C LYS A 76 12.61 -18.74 0.74
N THR A 77 13.60 -17.87 0.89
CA THR A 77 13.56 -16.77 1.87
C THR A 77 12.38 -15.83 1.62
N VAL A 78 12.14 -15.47 0.36
CA VAL A 78 11.02 -14.59 -0.05
C VAL A 78 9.68 -15.26 0.24
N LYS A 79 9.51 -16.54 -0.12
CA LYS A 79 8.32 -17.33 0.16
C LYS A 79 7.98 -17.34 1.65
N THR A 80 8.95 -17.71 2.49
CA THR A 80 8.75 -17.72 3.95
C THR A 80 8.36 -16.35 4.47
N LYS A 81 9.00 -15.27 3.96
CA LYS A 81 8.69 -13.91 4.39
C LYS A 81 7.27 -13.50 4.04
N VAL A 82 6.82 -13.70 2.79
CA VAL A 82 5.47 -13.28 2.37
C VAL A 82 4.38 -14.09 3.08
N GLU A 83 4.58 -15.40 3.27
CA GLU A 83 3.65 -16.24 4.02
C GLU A 83 3.56 -15.80 5.48
N THR A 84 4.71 -15.57 6.14
CA THR A 84 4.75 -15.13 7.54
C THR A 84 4.11 -13.76 7.74
N VAL A 85 4.35 -12.81 6.83
CA VAL A 85 3.78 -11.45 6.93
C VAL A 85 2.26 -11.46 6.79
N LEU A 86 1.73 -12.22 5.83
CA LEU A 86 0.28 -12.30 5.62
C LEU A 86 -0.42 -13.09 6.74
N GLU A 87 0.20 -14.17 7.23
CA GLU A 87 -0.38 -15.00 8.29
C GLU A 87 -0.47 -14.24 9.61
N LYS A 88 0.56 -13.47 9.97
CA LYS A 88 0.58 -12.68 11.21
C LYS A 88 -0.28 -11.41 11.16
N ASN A 89 -0.80 -11.05 10.00
CA ASN A 89 -1.60 -9.84 9.84
C ASN A 89 -3.08 -10.14 10.06
N GLU A 90 -3.52 -10.07 11.31
CA GLU A 90 -4.94 -10.27 11.69
C GLU A 90 -5.88 -9.30 10.97
N GLY A 91 -5.46 -8.05 10.78
CA GLY A 91 -6.25 -7.04 10.06
C GLY A 91 -6.49 -7.44 8.60
N TYR A 92 -5.45 -7.92 7.91
CA TYR A 92 -5.60 -8.45 6.55
C TYR A 92 -6.52 -9.67 6.51
N LYS A 93 -6.40 -10.60 7.47
CA LYS A 93 -7.28 -11.77 7.57
C LYS A 93 -8.75 -11.37 7.78
N LEU A 94 -9.00 -10.38 8.64
CA LEU A 94 -10.32 -9.81 8.84
C LEU A 94 -10.88 -9.19 7.55
N MET A 95 -10.07 -8.40 6.83
CA MET A 95 -10.47 -7.80 5.55
C MET A 95 -10.79 -8.85 4.49
N VAL A 96 -9.99 -9.92 4.40
CA VAL A 96 -10.28 -11.06 3.52
C VAL A 96 -11.63 -11.70 3.85
N LYS A 97 -11.90 -11.90 5.13
CA LYS A 97 -13.17 -12.48 5.56
C LYS A 97 -14.36 -11.58 5.22
N ILE A 98 -14.27 -10.28 5.52
CA ILE A 98 -15.32 -9.30 5.18
C ILE A 98 -15.55 -9.28 3.65
N SER A 99 -14.47 -9.29 2.86
CA SER A 99 -14.57 -9.34 1.40
C SER A 99 -15.29 -10.60 0.92
N ASN A 100 -14.99 -11.76 1.49
CA ASN A 100 -15.64 -13.02 1.10
C ASN A 100 -17.14 -12.99 1.46
N ILE A 101 -17.53 -12.43 2.61
CA ILE A 101 -18.94 -12.25 2.99
C ILE A 101 -19.66 -11.33 1.98
N LEU A 102 -19.02 -10.20 1.61
CA LEU A 102 -19.58 -9.26 0.63
C LEU A 102 -19.72 -9.85 -0.79
N SER A 103 -18.85 -10.81 -1.13
CA SER A 103 -18.93 -11.55 -2.40
C SER A 103 -19.91 -12.73 -2.37
N GLY A 104 -20.37 -13.15 -1.18
CA GLY A 104 -21.19 -14.36 -1.01
C GLY A 104 -20.40 -15.67 -0.93
N ASP A 105 -19.07 -15.61 -0.76
CA ASP A 105 -18.17 -16.78 -0.68
C ASP A 105 -18.05 -17.37 0.75
N GLN A 106 -18.62 -16.70 1.75
CA GLN A 106 -18.59 -17.10 3.17
C GLN A 106 -19.98 -16.95 3.78
N GLU A 107 -20.43 -17.98 4.50
CA GLU A 107 -21.76 -18.00 5.13
C GLU A 107 -21.73 -17.63 6.62
N SER A 108 -20.55 -17.52 7.24
CA SER A 108 -20.41 -17.31 8.69
C SER A 108 -19.81 -15.95 9.07
N PHE A 109 -20.47 -15.29 10.02
CA PHE A 109 -19.98 -14.08 10.68
C PHE A 109 -19.01 -14.37 11.85
N GLU A 110 -18.75 -15.64 12.19
CA GLU A 110 -17.96 -16.06 13.37
C GLU A 110 -16.50 -15.60 13.33
N GLY A 111 -16.07 -14.77 14.29
CA GLY A 111 -14.73 -14.19 14.32
C GLY A 111 -14.65 -12.78 13.71
N LEU A 112 -15.79 -12.18 13.37
CA LEU A 112 -15.88 -10.72 13.24
C LEU A 112 -15.92 -10.07 14.63
N PRO A 113 -15.43 -8.81 14.76
CA PRO A 113 -15.60 -8.03 15.98
C PRO A 113 -17.08 -7.90 16.37
N LYS A 114 -17.38 -7.99 17.67
CA LYS A 114 -18.77 -7.99 18.18
C LYS A 114 -19.52 -6.68 17.92
N ASP A 115 -18.77 -5.60 17.76
CA ASP A 115 -19.21 -4.24 17.47
C ASP A 115 -19.47 -4.01 15.97
N LEU A 116 -19.11 -4.96 15.11
CA LEU A 116 -19.32 -4.85 13.67
C LEU A 116 -20.70 -5.41 13.28
N THR A 117 -21.64 -4.52 12.94
CA THR A 117 -22.99 -4.93 12.53
C THR A 117 -23.05 -5.28 11.04
N LEU A 118 -24.13 -5.97 10.62
CA LEU A 118 -24.35 -6.31 9.21
C LEU A 118 -24.40 -5.07 8.30
N ASN A 119 -25.00 -3.98 8.79
CA ASN A 119 -25.08 -2.74 8.04
C ASN A 119 -23.70 -2.09 7.89
N ASP A 120 -22.80 -2.31 8.85
CA ASP A 120 -21.45 -1.76 8.79
C ASP A 120 -20.60 -2.43 7.70
N LEU A 121 -20.82 -3.73 7.46
CA LEU A 121 -20.08 -4.49 6.45
C LEU A 121 -20.20 -3.89 5.04
N VAL A 122 -21.34 -3.31 4.71
CA VAL A 122 -21.58 -2.70 3.39
C VAL A 122 -20.59 -1.57 3.12
N TYR A 123 -20.17 -0.84 4.16
CA TYR A 123 -19.18 0.25 4.03
C TYR A 123 -17.76 -0.25 3.74
N PHE A 124 -17.48 -1.54 3.96
CA PHE A 124 -16.16 -2.13 3.65
C PHE A 124 -15.97 -2.45 2.16
N LYS A 125 -17.01 -2.32 1.32
CA LYS A 125 -16.92 -2.61 -0.13
C LYS A 125 -15.76 -1.87 -0.81
N TYR A 126 -15.45 -0.67 -0.36
CA TYR A 126 -14.37 0.17 -0.87
C TYR A 126 -13.32 0.51 0.21
N ALA A 127 -13.25 -0.30 1.29
CA ALA A 127 -12.26 -0.06 2.33
C ALA A 127 -10.84 -0.25 1.78
N PRO A 128 -9.94 0.73 1.98
CA PRO A 128 -8.54 0.59 1.58
C PRO A 128 -7.84 -0.42 2.49
N ILE A 129 -7.00 -1.27 1.89
CA ILE A 129 -6.13 -2.21 2.63
C ILE A 129 -4.70 -1.70 2.80
N THR A 130 -4.41 -0.51 2.28
CA THR A 130 -3.12 0.18 2.38
C THR A 130 -3.25 1.45 3.21
N SER A 131 -2.16 1.87 3.86
CA SER A 131 -2.11 3.13 4.62
C SER A 131 -1.94 4.37 3.74
N VAL A 132 -2.00 4.23 2.41
CA VAL A 132 -1.72 5.31 1.44
C VAL A 132 -2.69 6.47 1.62
N ASP A 133 -3.98 6.18 1.83
CA ASP A 133 -4.99 7.21 2.05
C ASP A 133 -4.82 7.93 3.39
N VAL A 134 -4.33 7.21 4.40
CA VAL A 134 -3.97 7.77 5.69
C VAL A 134 -2.78 8.72 5.53
N GLU A 135 -1.71 8.32 4.85
CA GLU A 135 -0.54 9.19 4.60
C GLU A 135 -0.90 10.42 3.77
N ARG A 136 -1.74 10.26 2.73
CA ARG A 136 -2.20 11.37 1.89
C ARG A 136 -3.01 12.39 2.70
N SER A 137 -3.92 11.92 3.56
CA SER A 137 -4.70 12.80 4.45
C SER A 137 -3.84 13.47 5.51
N PHE A 138 -2.88 12.75 6.12
CA PHE A 138 -1.91 13.36 7.04
C PHE A 138 -1.03 14.42 6.36
N SER A 139 -0.61 14.21 5.11
CA SER A 139 0.13 15.21 4.35
C SER A 139 -0.70 16.48 4.11
N ILE A 140 -1.99 16.33 3.79
CA ILE A 140 -2.92 17.46 3.66
C ILE A 140 -3.03 18.22 4.99
N TYR A 141 -3.22 17.51 6.11
CA TYR A 141 -3.30 18.15 7.43
C TYR A 141 -1.99 18.81 7.83
N LYS A 142 -0.84 18.16 7.59
CA LYS A 142 0.47 18.74 7.86
C LYS A 142 0.66 20.03 7.08
N ASN A 143 0.30 20.04 5.79
CA ASN A 143 0.33 21.26 4.99
C ASN A 143 -0.56 22.35 5.58
N MET A 144 -1.75 22.02 6.10
CA MET A 144 -2.62 23.00 6.78
C MET A 144 -2.05 23.55 8.09
N LEU A 145 -1.40 22.69 8.88
CA LEU A 145 -0.93 23.00 10.23
C LEU A 145 0.50 23.55 10.28
N THR A 146 1.21 23.61 9.14
CA THR A 146 2.55 24.23 9.09
C THR A 146 2.51 25.71 9.47
N ASN A 147 3.51 26.15 10.25
CA ASN A 147 3.65 27.51 10.81
C ASN A 147 3.73 28.65 9.76
N ASN A 148 3.82 28.32 8.47
CA ASN A 148 4.06 29.29 7.38
C ASN A 148 2.79 29.95 6.84
N ARG A 149 1.65 29.89 7.54
CA ARG A 149 0.43 30.62 7.17
C ARG A 149 0.01 31.58 8.29
N ARG A 150 -0.61 32.70 7.91
CA ARG A 150 -1.25 33.66 8.84
C ARG A 150 -2.11 32.89 9.84
N THR A 151 -2.03 33.26 11.11
CA THR A 151 -2.75 32.64 12.25
C THR A 151 -4.20 32.35 11.89
N PHE A 152 -4.54 31.09 11.65
CA PHE A 152 -5.91 30.70 11.39
C PHE A 152 -6.71 30.81 12.70
N LYS A 153 -7.84 31.53 12.66
CA LYS A 153 -8.88 31.36 13.68
C LYS A 153 -9.45 29.95 13.55
N PHE A 154 -9.95 29.38 14.65
CA PHE A 154 -10.52 28.03 14.69
C PHE A 154 -11.57 27.78 13.59
N ASP A 155 -12.44 28.76 13.32
CA ASP A 155 -13.43 28.69 12.24
C ASP A 155 -12.81 28.56 10.84
N ASN A 156 -11.65 29.17 10.62
CA ASN A 156 -10.97 29.09 9.33
C ASN A 156 -10.28 27.73 9.13
N ILE A 157 -9.78 27.12 10.22
CA ILE A 157 -9.27 25.73 10.20
C ILE A 157 -10.40 24.77 9.82
N ARG A 158 -11.57 24.92 10.46
CA ARG A 158 -12.76 24.11 10.14
C ARG A 158 -13.17 24.24 8.68
N LYS A 159 -13.22 25.47 8.14
CA LYS A 159 -13.54 25.70 6.72
C LYS A 159 -12.49 25.09 5.79
N CYS A 160 -11.21 25.25 6.09
CA CYS A 160 -10.13 24.62 5.30
C CYS A 160 -10.24 23.10 5.29
N LEU A 161 -10.48 22.47 6.45
CA LEU A 161 -10.70 21.03 6.57
C LEU A 161 -11.85 20.56 5.68
N ILE A 162 -13.01 21.21 5.78
CA ILE A 162 -14.18 20.87 4.95
C ILE A 162 -13.87 20.98 3.46
N VAL A 163 -13.26 22.09 3.03
CA VAL A 163 -12.90 22.31 1.63
C VAL A 163 -11.97 21.21 1.13
N GLN A 164 -10.95 20.83 1.90
CA GLN A 164 -9.94 19.89 1.43
C GLN A 164 -10.35 18.43 1.54
N SER A 165 -11.18 18.08 2.52
CA SER A 165 -11.86 16.77 2.58
C SER A 165 -12.86 16.59 1.42
N ASN A 166 -13.44 17.68 0.91
CA ASN A 166 -14.39 17.65 -0.21
C ASN A 166 -13.72 17.78 -1.59
N PHE A 167 -12.51 18.38 -1.68
CA PHE A 167 -11.78 18.54 -2.93
C PHE A 167 -11.10 17.22 -3.37
N THR A 168 -10.77 16.35 -2.41
CA THR A 168 -10.48 14.94 -2.67
C THR A 168 -11.80 14.22 -2.91
N GLY A 169 -12.21 14.12 -4.17
CA GLY A 169 -13.50 13.57 -4.57
C GLY A 169 -13.86 12.24 -3.92
N ASN A 170 -15.10 12.19 -3.44
CA ASN A 170 -15.90 11.03 -2.99
C ASN A 170 -15.50 10.32 -1.69
N GLN A 171 -16.34 10.56 -0.67
CA GLN A 171 -16.59 9.78 0.55
C GLN A 171 -15.35 9.33 1.34
N LEU A 172 -14.76 10.28 2.08
CA LEU A 172 -14.03 9.97 3.31
C LEU A 172 -15.02 9.44 4.36
N ILE A 173 -15.24 8.12 4.40
CA ILE A 173 -15.75 7.47 5.61
C ILE A 173 -14.58 7.43 6.60
N ILE A 174 -14.54 8.42 7.49
CA ILE A 174 -13.64 8.42 8.64
C ILE A 174 -14.11 7.32 9.61
N LEU A 175 -13.54 6.12 9.48
CA LEU A 175 -13.69 5.02 10.45
C LEU A 175 -12.35 4.54 11.04
N TYR A 176 -11.29 5.36 10.96
CA TYR A 176 -9.93 4.99 11.41
C TYR A 176 -9.47 5.65 12.71
N LEU A 177 -10.37 5.89 13.67
CA LEU A 177 -9.97 6.44 14.98
C LEU A 177 -10.43 5.64 16.19
N LYS A 178 -10.85 4.38 16.04
CA LYS A 178 -11.20 3.54 17.20
C LYS A 178 -10.59 2.14 17.27
N ILE A 179 -9.73 1.77 16.33
CA ILE A 179 -9.05 0.45 16.38
C ILE A 179 -7.55 0.63 16.11
N ILE A 180 -6.87 1.31 17.03
CA ILE A 180 -5.49 1.05 17.44
C ILE A 180 -5.46 1.21 18.96
#